data_AF-A0A095D9W0-F1
#
_entry.id   AF-A0A095D9W0-F1
#
_cell.length_a   1.000
_cell.length_b   1.000
_cell.length_c   1.000
_cell.angle_alpha   90.00
_cell.angle_beta   90.00
_cell.angle_gamma   90.00
#
_symmetry.space_group_name_H-M   'P 1'
#
loop_
_entity.id
_entity.type
_entity.pdbx_description
1 polymer ?
#
loop_
_entity_poly.entity_id
_entity_poly.type
_entity_poly.pdbx_seq_one_letter_code
_entity_poly.pdbx_strand_id
1 'polypeptide(L)' 'MLHPGDAPGLGVAIDEALAISFPYARAYLPVNRLEDGTMWSW' A
#
# COMPACT_ATOMS: atom_id res chain seq x y z
N MET A 1 -13.25 16.66 -6.78
CA MET A 1 -13.76 15.41 -6.19
C MET A 1 -13.33 14.26 -7.09
N LEU A 2 -12.94 13.12 -6.52
CA LEU A 2 -12.73 11.90 -7.30
C LEU A 2 -14.10 11.25 -7.56
N HIS A 3 -14.30 10.71 -8.77
CA HIS A 3 -15.50 9.96 -9.15
C HIS A 3 -15.11 8.49 -9.37
N PRO A 4 -15.84 7.52 -8.80
CA PRO A 4 -15.44 6.10 -8.80
C PRO A 4 -15.64 5.39 -10.14
N GLY A 5 -16.34 6.02 -11.10
CA GLY A 5 -16.75 5.42 -12.36
C GLY A 5 -18.07 4.65 -12.24
N ASP A 6 -18.50 4.04 -13.35
CA ASP A 6 -19.86 3.48 -13.51
C ASP A 6 -19.89 1.95 -13.68
N ALA A 7 -18.72 1.29 -13.62
CA ALA A 7 -18.64 -0.16 -13.77
C ALA A 7 -19.32 -0.88 -12.57
N PRO A 8 -19.98 -2.03 -12.78
CA PRO A 8 -20.54 -2.81 -11.68
C PRO A 8 -19.47 -3.22 -10.65
N GLY A 9 -19.86 -3.24 -9.36
CA GLY A 9 -18.95 -3.56 -8.27
C GLY A 9 -18.01 -2.40 -7.92
N LEU A 10 -16.77 -2.70 -7.52
CA LEU A 10 -15.77 -1.67 -7.19
C LEU A 10 -15.04 -1.10 -8.42
N GLY A 11 -15.28 -1.66 -9.62
CA GLY A 11 -14.62 -1.21 -10.85
C GLY A 11 -13.11 -1.50 -10.93
N VAL A 12 -12.60 -2.48 -10.15
CA VAL A 12 -11.17 -2.85 -10.10
C VAL A 12 -10.98 -4.33 -10.42
N ALA A 13 -9.93 -4.65 -11.18
CA ALA A 13 -9.52 -6.01 -11.54
C ALA A 13 -7.99 -6.14 -11.47
N ILE A 14 -7.49 -7.38 -11.44
CA ILE A 14 -6.06 -7.72 -11.45
C ILE A 14 -5.68 -8.45 -12.74
N ASP A 15 -4.54 -8.08 -13.34
CA ASP A 15 -3.89 -8.85 -14.40
C ASP A 15 -2.88 -9.82 -13.78
N GLU A 16 -3.24 -11.09 -13.69
CA GLU A 16 -2.42 -12.12 -13.06
C GLU A 16 -1.13 -12.43 -13.84
N ALA A 17 -1.16 -12.35 -15.17
CA ALA A 17 0.00 -12.64 -16.01
C ALA A 17 1.10 -11.58 -15.80
N LEU A 18 0.70 -10.31 -15.70
CA LEU A 18 1.62 -9.22 -15.37
C LEU A 18 2.09 -9.32 -13.91
N ALA A 19 1.20 -9.61 -12.96
CA ALA A 19 1.52 -9.66 -11.53
C ALA A 19 2.63 -10.66 -11.19
N ILE A 20 2.72 -11.79 -11.91
CA ILE A 20 3.78 -12.81 -11.72
C ILE A 20 5.20 -12.24 -11.92
N SER A 21 5.34 -11.19 -12.74
CA SER A 21 6.64 -10.56 -13.01
C SER A 21 7.17 -9.76 -11.82
N PHE A 22 6.35 -9.51 -10.80
CA PHE A 22 6.68 -8.71 -9.62
C PHE A 22 6.56 -9.56 -8.34
N PRO A 23 7.59 -10.35 -8.00
CA PRO A 23 7.55 -11.20 -6.82
C PRO A 23 7.48 -10.38 -5.53
N TYR A 24 6.96 -11.00 -4.46
CA TYR A 24 6.90 -10.40 -3.14
C TYR A 24 8.27 -9.87 -2.68
N ALA A 25 8.29 -8.61 -2.27
CA ALA A 25 9.44 -7.97 -1.64
C ALA A 25 9.04 -7.46 -0.26
N ARG A 26 9.75 -7.92 0.78
CA ARG A 26 9.51 -7.47 2.15
C ARG A 26 9.88 -5.99 2.29
N ALA A 27 8.95 -5.21 2.84
CA ALA A 27 9.17 -3.81 3.20
C ALA A 27 8.50 -3.51 4.55
N TYR A 28 9.11 -2.64 5.34
CA TYR A 28 8.58 -2.20 6.63
C TYR A 28 8.33 -0.70 6.58
N LEU A 29 7.27 -0.24 7.26
CA LEU A 29 7.14 1.18 7.58
C LEU A 29 8.27 1.59 8.55
N PRO A 30 8.69 2.86 8.54
CA PRO A 30 9.62 3.37 9.54
C PRO A 30 9.02 3.35 10.95
N VAL A 31 9.88 3.56 11.95
CA VAL A 31 9.47 3.86 13.33
C VAL A 31 9.94 5.25 13.69
N ASN A 32 9.32 5.86 14.69
CA ASN A 32 9.70 7.19 15.17
C ASN A 32 10.20 7.12 16.62
N ARG A 33 11.15 7.99 16.97
CA ARG A 33 11.69 8.14 18.33
C ARG A 33 11.90 9.62 18.63
N LEU A 34 11.66 10.01 19.88
CA LEU A 34 12.03 11.34 20.36
C LEU A 34 13.57 11.47 20.44
N GLU A 35 14.08 12.69 20.64
CA GLU A 35 15.51 12.95 20.73
C GLU A 35 16.20 12.20 21.87
N ASP A 36 15.46 11.88 22.94
CA ASP A 36 15.94 11.07 24.08
C ASP A 36 15.91 9.55 23.81
N GLY A 37 15.46 9.13 22.63
CA GLY A 37 15.33 7.73 22.22
C GLY A 37 14.02 7.05 22.61
N THR A 38 13.10 7.72 23.31
CA THR A 38 11.78 7.19 23.67
C THR A 38 11.00 6.81 22.41
N MET A 39 10.43 5.60 22.39
CA MET A 39 9.59 5.15 21.27
C MET A 39 8.38 6.06 21.12
N TRP A 40 8.08 6.47 19.89
CA TRP A 40 6.97 7.37 19.62
C TRP A 40 6.11 6.91 18.44
N SER A 41 4.98 7.57 18.27
CA SER A 41 4.13 7.40 17.10
C SER A 41 4.86 7.90 15.85
N TRP A 42 4.97 7.03 14.86
CA TRP A 42 5.31 7.40 13.48
C TRP A 42 4.10 8.09 12.83
#